data_AF-A0A5B6TL30-F1
#
_entry.id   AF-A0A5B6TL30-F1
#
_cell.length_a   1.000
_cell.length_b   1.000
_cell.length_c   1.000
_cell.angle_alpha   90.00
_cell.angle_beta   90.00
_cell.angle_gamma   90.00
#
_symmetry.space_group_name_H-M   'P 1'
#
loop_
_entity.id
_entity.type
_entity.pdbx_description
1 polymer ?
#
loop_
_entity_poly.entity_id
_entity_poly.type
_entity_poly.pdbx_seq_one_letter_code
_entity_poly.pdbx_strand_id
1 'polypeptide(L)'
;MSEGRELIVQGLAETASPYGFRGVRATNYYREWPETIGLLNLQKSAWGSQFYLNAAVWFTRFGPERRPKEHQCHIRWRVNSPMADKQSKAFEQALNLEHPLPDDQRLLLIKDGVDAFGFRLLARCDSEQAALRVADEYEPHVMVALKARPQEKVN
;
A
#
# COMPACT_ATOMS: atom_id res chain seq x y z
N MET A 1 15.37 14.73 11.09
CA MET A 1 14.57 14.06 10.05
C MET A 1 14.72 14.91 8.81
N SER A 2 14.90 14.35 7.61
CA SER A 2 15.01 15.18 6.39
C SER A 2 13.64 15.72 6.03
N GLU A 3 13.56 17.01 5.69
CA GLU A 3 12.35 17.75 5.28
C GLU A 3 11.52 16.97 4.24
N GLY A 4 12.19 16.36 3.25
CA GLY A 4 11.52 15.55 2.23
C GLY A 4 10.81 14.28 2.75
N ARG A 5 11.26 13.67 3.85
CA ARG A 5 10.54 12.53 4.46
C ARG A 5 9.23 13.00 5.11
N GLU A 6 9.23 14.19 5.69
CA GLU A 6 8.05 14.75 6.34
C GLU A 6 6.94 15.01 5.33
N LEU A 7 7.28 15.49 4.13
CA LEU A 7 6.34 15.61 3.02
C LEU A 7 5.71 14.28 2.60
N ILE A 8 6.50 13.20 2.51
CA ILE A 8 5.96 11.86 2.23
C ILE A 8 4.96 11.46 3.31
N VAL A 9 5.36 11.58 4.58
CA VAL A 9 4.51 11.22 5.72
C VAL A 9 3.22 12.05 5.75
N GLN A 10 3.31 13.35 5.48
CA GLN A 10 2.17 14.26 5.40
C GLN A 10 1.20 13.81 4.32
N GLY A 11 1.67 13.60 3.08
CA GLY A 11 0.82 13.14 1.97
C GLY A 11 0.10 11.83 2.29
N LEU A 12 0.78 10.91 2.97
CA LEU A 12 0.18 9.66 3.44
C LEU A 12 -0.89 9.90 4.52
N ALA A 13 -0.61 10.69 5.54
CA ALA A 13 -1.52 10.92 6.66
C ALA A 13 -2.80 11.66 6.23
N GLU A 14 -2.66 12.67 5.37
CA GLU A 14 -3.79 13.41 4.80
C GLU A 14 -4.69 12.50 3.96
N THR A 15 -4.08 11.63 3.14
CA THR A 15 -4.83 10.74 2.24
C THR A 15 -5.41 9.53 2.98
N ALA A 16 -4.76 9.03 4.04
CA ALA A 16 -5.23 7.88 4.82
C ALA A 16 -6.58 8.13 5.51
N SER A 17 -6.77 9.36 6.02
CA SER A 17 -7.87 9.69 6.93
C SER A 17 -9.26 9.53 6.30
N PRO A 18 -9.53 10.03 5.07
CA PRO A 18 -10.79 9.80 4.36
C PRO A 18 -11.16 8.32 4.18
N TYR A 19 -10.16 7.44 4.07
CA TYR A 19 -10.37 5.99 3.93
C TYR A 19 -10.40 5.25 5.27
N GLY A 20 -10.35 5.94 6.40
CA GLY A 20 -10.39 5.33 7.73
C GLY A 20 -9.12 4.57 8.13
N PHE A 21 -8.00 4.79 7.44
CA PHE A 21 -6.71 4.19 7.80
C PHE A 21 -6.04 4.99 8.91
N ARG A 22 -5.53 4.29 9.93
CA ARG A 22 -4.85 4.90 11.09
C ARG A 22 -3.35 4.70 11.00
N GLY A 23 -2.62 5.80 11.03
CA GLY A 23 -1.15 5.83 11.04
C GLY A 23 -0.55 5.31 12.34
N VAL A 24 0.53 4.53 12.23
CA VAL A 24 1.33 3.99 13.32
C VAL A 24 2.80 4.30 13.00
N ARG A 25 3.44 5.08 13.89
CA ARG A 25 4.86 5.47 13.78
C ARG A 25 5.23 6.12 12.44
N ALA A 26 4.27 6.79 11.79
CA ALA A 26 4.45 7.46 10.49
C ALA A 26 4.95 6.56 9.34
N THR A 27 4.92 5.24 9.51
CA THR A 27 5.44 4.28 8.51
C THR A 27 4.44 3.20 8.13
N ASN A 28 3.39 3.01 8.93
CA ASN A 28 2.37 2.01 8.66
C ASN A 28 1.00 2.62 8.85
N TYR A 29 0.07 2.33 7.96
CA TYR A 29 -1.31 2.79 8.04
C TYR A 29 -2.21 1.57 7.93
N TYR A 30 -3.05 1.35 8.94
CA TYR A 30 -3.88 0.16 9.01
C TYR A 30 -5.36 0.50 9.03
N ARG A 31 -6.16 -0.39 8.45
CA ARG A 31 -7.61 -0.44 8.63
C ARG A 31 -8.03 -1.88 8.85
N GLU A 32 -8.89 -2.08 9.84
CA GLU A 32 -9.37 -3.40 10.25
C GLU A 32 -10.84 -3.56 9.83
N TRP A 33 -11.16 -4.73 9.29
CA TRP A 33 -12.49 -5.25 9.03
C TRP A 33 -12.61 -6.64 9.69
N PRO A 34 -13.82 -7.25 9.77
CA PRO A 34 -13.97 -8.57 10.39
C PRO A 34 -13.08 -9.66 9.78
N GLU A 35 -12.95 -9.67 8.46
CA GLU A 35 -12.21 -10.70 7.71
C GLU A 35 -10.79 -10.28 7.31
N THR A 36 -10.52 -8.98 7.23
CA THR A 36 -9.27 -8.47 6.65
C THR A 36 -8.66 -7.33 7.45
N ILE A 37 -7.35 -7.19 7.30
CA ILE A 37 -6.63 -5.99 7.74
C ILE A 37 -5.86 -5.46 6.55
N GLY A 38 -6.21 -4.25 6.11
CA GLY A 38 -5.47 -3.51 5.10
C GLY A 38 -4.27 -2.79 5.74
N LEU A 39 -3.13 -2.83 5.08
CA LEU A 39 -1.89 -2.16 5.47
C LEU A 39 -1.32 -1.39 4.27
N LEU A 40 -1.03 -0.11 4.47
CA LEU A 40 -0.06 0.63 3.65
C LEU A 40 1.23 0.83 4.45
N ASN A 41 2.36 0.42 3.90
CA ASN A 41 3.69 0.49 4.54
C ASN A 41 4.64 1.37 3.73
N LEU A 42 5.21 2.38 4.40
CA LEU A 42 6.32 3.20 3.91
C LEU A 42 7.65 2.53 4.28
N GLN A 43 8.36 2.05 3.27
CA GLN A 43 9.63 1.36 3.40
C GLN A 43 10.76 2.25 2.87
N LYS A 44 11.80 2.47 3.68
CA LYS A 44 13.03 3.11 3.20
C LYS A 44 13.91 2.08 2.48
N SER A 45 14.53 2.49 1.37
CA SER A 45 15.58 1.71 0.71
C SER A 45 16.81 1.52 1.61
N ALA A 46 17.49 0.39 1.46
CA ALA A 46 18.76 0.12 2.14
C ALA A 46 19.95 0.84 1.48
N TRP A 47 19.81 1.29 0.23
CA TRP A 47 20.93 1.73 -0.62
C TRP A 47 20.88 3.23 -1.00
N GLY A 48 20.01 4.02 -0.38
CA GLY A 48 19.92 5.46 -0.67
C GLY A 48 18.69 6.12 -0.05
N SER A 49 18.37 7.32 -0.54
CA SER A 49 17.24 8.12 -0.05
C SER A 49 15.91 7.85 -0.77
N GLN A 50 15.80 6.69 -1.43
CA GLN A 50 14.58 6.19 -2.05
C GLN A 50 13.62 5.60 -1.01
N PHE A 51 12.33 5.85 -1.18
CA PHE A 51 11.26 5.19 -0.46
C PHE A 51 10.39 4.34 -1.40
N TYR A 52 9.75 3.33 -0.82
CA TYR A 52 8.76 2.50 -1.48
C TYR A 52 7.49 2.51 -0.64
N LEU A 53 6.36 2.40 -1.33
CA LEU A 53 5.06 2.21 -0.69
C LEU A 53 4.53 0.85 -1.09
N ASN A 54 4.30 0.02 -0.07
CA ASN A 54 3.73 -1.30 -0.24
C ASN A 54 2.32 -1.29 0.31
N ALA A 55 1.41 -1.95 -0.38
CA ALA A 55 0.05 -2.21 0.07
C ALA A 55 -0.12 -3.70 0.30
N ALA A 56 -0.83 -4.06 1.35
CA ALA A 56 -0.94 -5.43 1.78
C ALA A 56 -2.26 -5.72 2.49
N VAL A 57 -2.75 -6.95 2.36
CA VAL A 57 -3.96 -7.44 3.03
C VAL A 57 -3.64 -8.69 3.82
N TRP A 58 -3.95 -8.66 5.10
CA TRP A 58 -3.97 -9.81 6.00
C TRP A 58 -5.39 -10.36 6.09
N PHE A 59 -5.51 -11.69 6.19
CA PHE A 59 -6.80 -12.38 6.34
C PHE A 59 -6.83 -12.93 7.75
N THR A 60 -7.85 -12.54 8.52
CA THR A 60 -7.92 -12.78 9.96
C THR A 60 -8.10 -14.26 10.28
N ARG A 61 -8.62 -15.08 9.34
CA ARG A 61 -8.71 -16.54 9.52
C ARG A 61 -7.36 -17.23 9.67
N PHE A 62 -6.26 -16.61 9.21
CA PHE A 62 -4.91 -17.19 9.31
C PHE A 62 -4.14 -16.76 10.56
N GLY A 63 -4.74 -15.93 11.43
CA GLY A 63 -4.19 -15.66 12.75
C GLY A 63 -4.69 -14.35 13.38
N PRO A 64 -4.47 -14.19 14.70
CA PRO A 64 -5.03 -13.10 15.50
C PRO A 64 -4.25 -11.78 15.40
N GLU A 65 -3.26 -11.69 14.51
CA GLU A 65 -2.40 -10.51 14.38
C GLU A 65 -3.21 -9.29 13.94
N ARG A 66 -3.11 -8.18 14.68
CA ARG A 66 -3.82 -6.93 14.39
C ARG A 66 -2.94 -5.89 13.69
N ARG A 67 -1.62 -6.07 13.74
CA ARG A 67 -0.62 -5.20 13.11
C ARG A 67 0.40 -6.04 12.33
N PRO A 68 -0.06 -6.82 11.34
CA PRO A 68 0.80 -7.70 10.58
C PRO A 68 1.85 -6.87 9.84
N LYS A 69 3.09 -7.35 9.77
CA LYS A 69 4.08 -6.75 8.88
C LYS A 69 3.71 -7.06 7.43
N GLU A 70 4.14 -6.18 6.53
CA GLU A 70 3.89 -6.31 5.09
C GLU A 70 4.22 -7.72 4.55
N HIS A 71 5.39 -8.26 4.89
CA HIS A 71 5.81 -9.59 4.42
C HIS A 71 5.01 -10.77 4.99
N GLN A 72 4.23 -10.57 6.05
CA GLN A 72 3.37 -11.58 6.64
C GLN A 72 2.00 -11.63 5.97
N CYS A 73 1.63 -10.58 5.23
CA CYS A 73 0.33 -10.46 4.59
C CYS A 73 0.17 -11.42 3.40
N HIS A 74 -1.09 -11.70 3.09
CA HIS A 74 -1.49 -12.71 2.11
C HIS A 74 -1.60 -12.17 0.69
N ILE A 75 -2.02 -10.92 0.57
CA ILE A 75 -2.04 -10.18 -0.70
C ILE A 75 -1.11 -9.00 -0.53
N ARG A 76 -0.23 -8.76 -1.48
CA ARG A 76 0.83 -7.74 -1.40
C ARG A 76 1.11 -7.16 -2.78
N TRP A 77 1.29 -5.86 -2.86
CA TRP A 77 1.77 -5.18 -4.07
C TRP A 77 2.54 -3.91 -3.71
N ARG A 78 3.31 -3.40 -4.68
CA ARG A 78 3.89 -2.07 -4.58
C ARG A 78 2.89 -1.08 -5.16
N VAL A 79 2.65 0.04 -4.52
CA VAL A 79 1.60 1.00 -4.93
C VAL A 79 1.76 1.46 -6.39
N ASN A 80 3.00 1.52 -6.90
CA ASN A 80 3.26 1.91 -8.29
C ASN A 80 3.28 0.76 -9.31
N SER A 81 3.13 -0.50 -8.90
CA SER A 81 3.08 -1.62 -9.84
C SER A 81 1.82 -1.65 -10.74
N PRO A 82 0.60 -1.30 -10.27
CA PRO A 82 -0.58 -1.23 -11.14
C PRO A 82 -0.71 0.08 -11.94
N MET A 83 0.24 1.01 -11.81
CA MET A 83 0.21 2.30 -12.51
C MET A 83 0.72 2.15 -13.95
N ALA A 84 0.21 2.96 -14.87
CA ALA A 84 0.82 3.10 -16.20
C ALA A 84 2.26 3.63 -16.09
N ASP A 85 3.16 3.23 -16.99
CA ASP A 85 4.62 3.48 -16.90
C ASP A 85 5.01 4.93 -16.55
N LYS A 86 4.39 5.91 -17.22
CA LYS A 86 4.67 7.33 -16.97
C LYS A 86 4.27 7.76 -15.56
N GLN A 87 3.11 7.30 -15.09
CA GLN A 87 2.61 7.57 -13.76
C GLN A 87 3.46 6.86 -12.70
N SER A 88 3.81 5.59 -12.95
CA SER A 88 4.68 4.80 -12.07
C SER A 88 6.04 5.48 -11.87
N LYS A 89 6.65 5.94 -12.97
CA LYS A 89 7.93 6.66 -12.94
C LYS A 89 7.84 8.00 -12.18
N ALA A 90 6.80 8.79 -12.43
CA ALA A 90 6.61 10.07 -11.74
C ALA A 90 6.39 9.86 -10.22
N PHE A 91 5.64 8.83 -9.84
CA PHE A 91 5.43 8.46 -8.45
C PHE A 91 6.73 7.98 -7.78
N GLU A 92 7.52 7.15 -8.45
CA GLU A 92 8.82 6.69 -7.95
C GLU A 92 9.79 7.87 -7.72
N GLN A 93 9.81 8.83 -8.65
CA GLN A 93 10.57 10.08 -8.53
C GLN A 93 10.11 10.93 -7.33
N ALA A 94 8.80 11.02 -7.09
CA ALA A 94 8.26 11.72 -5.93
C ALA A 94 8.63 11.04 -4.59
N LEU A 95 8.92 9.74 -4.60
CA LEU A 95 9.43 8.99 -3.44
C LEU A 95 10.96 8.96 -3.32
N ASN A 96 11.68 9.53 -4.29
CA ASN A 96 13.12 9.65 -4.27
C ASN A 96 13.54 11.03 -3.74
N LEU A 97 14.16 11.09 -2.56
CA LEU A 97 14.60 12.37 -1.99
C LEU A 97 15.85 12.96 -2.66
N GLU A 98 16.57 12.17 -3.46
CA GLU A 98 17.70 12.65 -4.28
C GLU A 98 17.23 13.18 -5.63
N HIS A 99 15.99 12.92 -6.03
CA HIS A 99 15.43 13.45 -7.26
C HIS A 99 14.93 14.88 -7.04
N PRO A 100 15.44 15.89 -7.77
CA PRO A 100 15.00 17.27 -7.63
C PRO A 100 13.56 17.40 -8.12
N LEU A 101 12.66 17.75 -7.21
CA LEU A 101 11.23 17.93 -7.48
C LEU A 101 10.69 18.97 -6.49
N PRO A 102 9.96 20.01 -6.95
CA PRO A 102 9.32 20.98 -6.06
C PRO A 102 8.38 20.30 -5.06
N ASP A 103 8.33 20.81 -3.83
CA ASP A 103 7.60 20.16 -2.73
C ASP A 103 6.10 20.04 -3.00
N ASP A 104 5.47 21.06 -3.56
CA ASP A 104 4.06 21.03 -3.94
C ASP A 104 3.77 19.93 -4.98
N GLN A 105 4.67 19.78 -5.96
CA GLN A 105 4.54 18.75 -6.99
C GLN A 105 4.78 17.36 -6.41
N ARG A 106 5.76 17.21 -5.50
CA ARG A 106 6.03 15.96 -4.79
C ARG A 106 4.83 15.53 -3.96
N LEU A 107 4.27 16.45 -3.19
CA LEU A 107 3.11 16.20 -2.33
C LEU A 107 1.90 15.79 -3.18
N LEU A 108 1.62 16.50 -4.28
CA LEU A 108 0.53 16.17 -5.20
C LEU A 108 0.68 14.76 -5.78
N LEU A 109 1.84 14.42 -6.34
CA LEU A 109 2.10 13.11 -6.94
C LEU A 109 1.95 11.97 -5.91
N ILE A 110 2.42 12.18 -4.68
CA ILE A 110 2.27 11.21 -3.59
C ILE A 110 0.78 11.02 -3.27
N LYS A 111 0.04 12.11 -3.07
CA LYS A 111 -1.39 12.06 -2.73
C LYS A 111 -2.21 11.38 -3.82
N ASP A 112 -2.00 11.74 -5.08
CA ASP A 112 -2.73 11.15 -6.22
C ASP A 112 -2.44 9.65 -6.35
N GLY A 113 -1.16 9.26 -6.24
CA GLY A 113 -0.77 7.86 -6.37
C GLY A 113 -1.28 6.99 -5.22
N VAL A 114 -1.18 7.47 -3.98
CA VAL A 114 -1.64 6.72 -2.80
C VAL A 114 -3.15 6.77 -2.61
N ASP A 115 -3.83 7.78 -3.11
CA ASP A 115 -5.28 7.79 -3.20
C ASP A 115 -5.73 6.68 -4.15
N ALA A 116 -5.32 6.74 -5.42
CA ALA A 116 -5.84 5.85 -6.45
C ALA A 116 -5.42 4.38 -6.28
N PHE A 117 -4.14 4.11 -6.00
CA PHE A 117 -3.58 2.75 -6.03
C PHE A 117 -3.14 2.21 -4.66
N GLY A 118 -3.22 3.04 -3.62
CA GLY A 118 -2.96 2.67 -2.23
C GLY A 118 -4.25 2.50 -1.45
N PHE A 119 -4.68 3.58 -0.79
CA PHE A 119 -5.80 3.58 0.15
C PHE A 119 -7.14 3.26 -0.49
N ARG A 120 -7.45 3.75 -1.70
CA ARG A 120 -8.71 3.42 -2.39
C ARG A 120 -8.81 1.94 -2.73
N LEU A 121 -7.73 1.35 -3.25
CA LEU A 121 -7.69 -0.09 -3.52
C LEU A 121 -7.78 -0.91 -2.24
N LEU A 122 -7.01 -0.56 -1.21
CA LEU A 122 -7.08 -1.23 0.08
C LEU A 122 -8.47 -1.10 0.74
N ALA A 123 -9.16 0.03 0.55
CA ALA A 123 -10.52 0.24 1.08
C ALA A 123 -11.57 -0.67 0.44
N ARG A 124 -11.30 -1.23 -0.74
CA ARG A 124 -12.14 -2.23 -1.42
C ARG A 124 -11.93 -3.64 -0.86
N CYS A 125 -10.91 -3.86 -0.03
CA CYS A 125 -10.53 -5.18 0.49
C CYS A 125 -11.18 -5.47 1.86
N ASP A 126 -12.47 -5.15 2.03
CA ASP A 126 -13.21 -5.25 3.31
C ASP A 126 -13.61 -6.69 3.71
N SER A 127 -13.46 -7.63 2.79
CA SER A 127 -13.68 -9.07 2.94
C SER A 127 -12.61 -9.84 2.17
N GLU A 128 -12.42 -11.13 2.47
CA GLU A 128 -11.44 -11.94 1.75
C GLU A 128 -11.78 -12.02 0.25
N GLN A 129 -13.07 -12.18 -0.06
CA GLN A 129 -13.54 -12.26 -1.44
C GLN A 129 -13.30 -10.94 -2.20
N ALA A 130 -13.55 -9.79 -1.56
CA ALA A 130 -13.30 -8.50 -2.19
C ALA A 130 -11.81 -8.24 -2.40
N ALA A 131 -10.97 -8.64 -1.44
CA ALA A 131 -9.52 -8.54 -1.56
C ALA A 131 -8.96 -9.41 -2.70
N LEU A 132 -9.48 -10.63 -2.86
CA LEU A 132 -9.12 -11.51 -3.98
C LEU A 132 -9.54 -10.92 -5.32
N ARG A 133 -10.76 -10.37 -5.43
CA ARG A 133 -11.20 -9.67 -6.66
C ARG A 133 -10.29 -8.51 -7.04
N VAL A 134 -9.83 -7.72 -6.07
CA VAL A 134 -8.85 -6.65 -6.30
C VAL A 134 -7.54 -7.24 -6.80
N ALA A 135 -7.07 -8.34 -6.20
CA ALA A 135 -5.84 -8.98 -6.67
C ALA A 135 -5.96 -9.48 -8.12
N ASP A 136 -7.08 -10.12 -8.47
CA ASP A 136 -7.33 -10.64 -9.82
C ASP A 136 -7.42 -9.51 -10.87
N GLU A 137 -8.03 -8.37 -10.53
CA GLU A 137 -8.13 -7.20 -11.43
C GLU A 137 -6.76 -6.61 -11.82
N TYR A 138 -5.78 -6.73 -10.93
CA TYR A 138 -4.45 -6.14 -11.10
C TYR A 138 -3.34 -7.20 -11.25
N GLU A 139 -3.67 -8.42 -11.65
CA GLU A 139 -2.65 -9.39 -12.09
C GLU A 139 -1.88 -8.82 -13.31
N PRO A 140 -0.56 -9.08 -13.44
CA PRO A 140 0.30 -9.85 -12.53
C PRO A 140 0.94 -9.00 -11.42
N HIS A 141 0.53 -7.75 -11.24
CA HIS A 141 1.19 -6.76 -10.39
C HIS A 141 0.89 -6.92 -8.89
N VAL A 142 -0.08 -7.76 -8.54
CA VAL A 142 -0.45 -8.11 -7.17
C VAL A 142 -0.08 -9.56 -6.89
N MET A 143 0.71 -9.76 -5.83
CA MET A 143 1.07 -11.09 -5.35
C MET A 143 0.00 -11.62 -4.38
N VAL A 144 -0.45 -12.85 -4.62
CA VAL A 144 -1.35 -13.58 -3.72
C VAL A 144 -0.65 -14.84 -3.23
N ALA A 145 -0.55 -15.00 -1.91
CA ALA A 145 -0.04 -16.22 -1.29
C ALA A 145 -0.96 -17.40 -1.63
N LEU A 146 -0.39 -18.54 -2.04
CA LEU A 146 -1.17 -19.73 -2.46
C LEU A 146 -2.21 -20.16 -1.42
N LYS A 147 -1.85 -20.15 -0.13
CA LYS A 147 -2.77 -20.51 0.96
C LYS A 147 -3.99 -19.59 1.07
N ALA A 148 -3.93 -18.39 0.50
CA ALA A 148 -5.00 -17.40 0.55
C ALA A 148 -6.05 -17.60 -0.55
N ARG A 149 -5.68 -18.26 -1.66
CA ARG A 149 -6.67 -18.65 -2.67
C ARG A 149 -7.63 -19.69 -2.07
N PRO A 150 -8.93 -19.67 -2.42
CA PRO A 150 -9.84 -20.72 -2.02
C PRO A 150 -9.27 -22.07 -2.48
N GLN A 151 -9.22 -23.07 -1.61
CA GLN A 151 -9.00 -24.42 -2.07
C GLN A 151 -10.20 -24.79 -2.93
N GLU A 152 -9.99 -24.96 -4.24
CA GLU A 152 -10.98 -25.64 -5.08
C GLU A 152 -11.20 -27.01 -4.45
N LYS A 153 -12.41 -27.24 -3.92
CA LYS A 153 -12.83 -28.60 -3.65
C LYS A 153 -12.92 -29.27 -5.01
N VAL A 154 -11.92 -30.09 -5.33
CA VAL A 154 -12.02 -31.07 -6.40
C VAL A 154 -13.18 -31.97 -6.01
N ASN A 155 -14.34 -31.76 -6.63
CA ASN A 155 -15.47 -32.67 -6.57
C ASN A 155 -15.19 -33.88 -7.47
#